data_AF-G0HGR3-F1
#
_entry.id   AF-G0HGR3-F1
#
_cell.length_a   1.000
_cell.length_b   1.000
_cell.length_c   1.000
_cell.angle_alpha   90.00
_cell.angle_beta   90.00
_cell.angle_gamma   90.00
#
_symmetry.space_group_name_H-M   'P 1'
#
loop_
_entity.id
_entity.type
_entity.pdbx_description
1 polymer ?
#
loop_
_entity_poly.entity_id
_entity_poly.type
_entity_poly.pdbx_seq_one_letter_code
_entity_poly.pdbx_strand_id
1 'polypeptide(L)'
;MSVALCLCRRVCEFLVVNRQESHRGGGPCAARISAMSPRSTLHNPVSYRTAGVLLVVSGALLIVGQVVGILRWKGMYSLTENRSSDLMASRCGILRDDSGVRFACNPASSFTTTMVICSGIAVILASLLMVLAARREGDRGVYGTSLLLGLAGLLTLVTTMFTVDDHPRIHDVSLLVYLLVMWATMEVLVDSATRHAETTGDAHPLIYGAYVPITRVMEFFSIVGALTLFFSGRDVMPGAFERVALDTLTVWVVVFGLGLFSLGGAADRERLRVVEMEKLQRGARSTAPSAAALAGFGRKANDE
;
A
#
# COMPACT_ATOMS: atom_id res chain seq x y z
N MET A 1 -0.53 16.52 -16.83
CA MET A 1 -1.54 15.58 -16.27
C MET A 1 -2.07 14.57 -17.29
N SER A 2 -2.46 14.94 -18.53
CA SER A 2 -3.08 13.98 -19.47
C SER A 2 -2.18 12.85 -20.00
N VAL A 3 -0.85 12.99 -20.03
CA VAL A 3 0.03 11.97 -20.63
C VAL A 3 0.26 10.77 -19.70
N ALA A 4 0.42 10.99 -18.38
CA ALA A 4 0.56 9.93 -17.39
C ALA A 4 -0.75 9.12 -17.23
N LEU A 5 -1.90 9.80 -17.22
CA LEU A 5 -3.23 9.18 -17.26
C LEU A 5 -3.45 8.34 -18.53
N CYS A 6 -2.91 8.79 -19.67
CA CYS A 6 -3.07 8.08 -20.96
C CYS A 6 -2.21 6.80 -21.03
N LEU A 7 -0.98 6.82 -20.47
CA LEU A 7 -0.13 5.63 -20.39
C LEU A 7 -0.71 4.56 -19.45
N CYS A 8 -1.26 4.97 -18.30
CA CYS A 8 -1.87 4.03 -17.36
C CYS A 8 -3.15 3.38 -17.94
N ARG A 9 -3.98 4.16 -18.65
CA ARG A 9 -5.21 3.65 -19.29
C ARG A 9 -4.91 2.59 -20.36
N ARG A 10 -3.87 2.75 -21.18
CA ARG A 10 -3.50 1.78 -22.22
C ARG A 10 -2.99 0.46 -21.66
N VAL A 11 -2.28 0.47 -20.53
CA VAL A 11 -1.81 -0.76 -19.87
C VAL A 11 -3.00 -1.54 -19.27
N CYS A 12 -4.01 -0.85 -18.74
CA CYS A 12 -5.25 -1.47 -18.28
C CYS A 12 -6.10 -2.07 -19.41
N GLU A 13 -6.22 -1.39 -20.57
CA GLU A 13 -6.98 -1.92 -21.71
C GLU A 13 -6.34 -3.22 -22.26
N PHE A 14 -5.01 -3.33 -22.25
CA PHE A 14 -4.32 -4.55 -22.72
C PHE A 14 -4.59 -5.78 -21.84
N LEU A 15 -4.85 -5.59 -20.54
CA LEU A 15 -5.15 -6.69 -19.61
C LEU A 15 -6.62 -7.11 -19.60
N VAL A 16 -7.54 -6.22 -20.02
CA VAL A 16 -8.98 -6.51 -20.05
C VAL A 16 -9.41 -7.22 -21.34
N VAL A 17 -8.76 -6.93 -22.48
CA VAL A 17 -9.10 -7.53 -23.78
C VAL A 17 -8.83 -9.04 -23.83
N ASN A 18 -7.94 -9.57 -22.98
CA ASN A 18 -7.62 -11.00 -22.97
C ASN A 18 -8.63 -11.89 -22.19
N ARG A 19 -9.81 -11.36 -21.85
CA ARG A 19 -10.81 -12.03 -20.99
C ARG A 19 -12.15 -12.35 -21.65
N GLN A 20 -12.40 -11.95 -22.90
CA GLN A 20 -13.73 -12.05 -23.48
C GLN A 20 -14.05 -13.29 -24.35
N GLU A 21 -13.11 -14.20 -24.59
CA GLU A 21 -13.37 -15.31 -25.53
C GLU A 21 -13.88 -16.64 -24.92
N SER A 22 -14.11 -16.75 -23.60
CA SER A 22 -14.29 -18.08 -22.99
C SER A 22 -15.64 -18.42 -22.33
N HIS A 23 -16.77 -17.81 -22.71
CA HIS A 23 -18.08 -18.34 -22.26
C HIS A 23 -19.24 -18.10 -23.24
N ARG A 24 -19.39 -19.00 -24.23
CA ARG A 24 -20.70 -19.38 -24.81
C ARG A 24 -20.84 -20.90 -24.71
N GLY A 25 -21.71 -21.36 -23.81
CA GLY A 25 -22.06 -22.77 -23.67
C GLY A 25 -22.94 -22.97 -22.44
N GLY A 26 -24.26 -23.05 -22.65
CA GLY A 26 -25.27 -23.13 -21.61
C GLY A 26 -25.53 -24.54 -21.07
N GLY A 27 -26.13 -24.59 -19.88
CA GLY A 27 -26.74 -25.79 -19.28
C GLY A 27 -27.45 -25.43 -17.95
N PRO A 28 -28.68 -25.93 -17.68
CA PRO A 28 -29.42 -25.62 -16.47
C PRO A 28 -29.15 -26.60 -15.31
N CYS A 29 -29.24 -26.06 -14.09
CA CYS A 29 -29.65 -26.69 -12.83
C CYS A 29 -28.98 -28.00 -12.36
N ALA A 30 -28.00 -27.86 -11.46
CA ALA A 30 -27.88 -28.69 -10.26
C ALA A 30 -27.20 -27.88 -9.15
N ALA A 31 -28.01 -27.29 -8.25
CA ALA A 31 -27.54 -26.56 -7.08
C ALA A 31 -26.90 -27.53 -6.07
N ARG A 32 -25.62 -27.83 -6.27
CA ARG A 32 -24.81 -28.56 -5.28
C ARG A 32 -24.38 -27.56 -4.21
N ILE A 33 -25.17 -27.51 -3.14
CA ILE A 33 -24.82 -26.82 -1.89
C ILE A 33 -23.64 -27.58 -1.28
N SER A 34 -22.43 -27.24 -1.70
CA SER A 34 -21.21 -27.68 -1.04
C SER A 34 -21.12 -26.93 0.28
N ALA A 35 -21.44 -27.64 1.37
CA ALA A 35 -21.23 -27.17 2.73
C ALA A 35 -19.75 -26.79 2.90
N MET A 36 -19.47 -25.49 2.88
CA MET A 36 -18.16 -24.96 3.21
C MET A 36 -17.93 -25.27 4.69
N SER A 37 -17.07 -26.26 4.93
CA SER A 37 -16.60 -26.60 6.27
C SER A 37 -15.98 -25.36 6.92
N PRO A 38 -16.44 -24.95 8.12
CA PRO A 38 -15.86 -23.82 8.83
C PRO A 38 -14.50 -24.26 9.37
N ARG A 39 -13.46 -24.18 8.53
CA ARG A 39 -12.09 -24.26 9.00
C ARG A 39 -11.91 -23.10 9.98
N SER A 40 -11.74 -23.44 11.25
CA SER A 40 -11.36 -22.58 12.34
C SER A 40 -10.11 -21.77 11.97
N THR A 41 -10.31 -20.54 11.48
CA THR A 41 -9.27 -19.55 11.19
C THR A 41 -8.87 -18.79 12.46
N LEU A 42 -8.58 -19.52 13.54
CA LEU A 42 -7.99 -18.92 14.74
C LEU A 42 -6.47 -18.89 14.53
N HIS A 43 -5.90 -17.69 14.51
CA HIS A 43 -4.47 -17.39 14.33
C HIS A 43 -3.87 -17.77 12.96
N ASN A 44 -4.20 -17.01 11.92
CA ASN A 44 -3.25 -16.87 10.82
C ASN A 44 -2.44 -15.58 10.99
N PRO A 45 -1.11 -15.65 11.07
CA PRO A 45 -0.25 -14.49 11.30
C PRO A 45 -0.18 -13.53 10.10
N VAL A 46 -0.66 -13.95 8.93
CA VAL A 46 -0.63 -13.16 7.70
C VAL A 46 -1.97 -12.44 7.55
N SER A 47 -2.03 -11.20 8.04
CA SER A 47 -3.18 -10.30 7.89
C SER A 47 -2.74 -8.98 7.25
N TYR A 48 -3.65 -8.28 6.57
CA TYR A 48 -3.40 -6.91 6.10
C TYR A 48 -2.92 -5.98 7.22
N ARG A 49 -3.26 -6.28 8.49
CA ARG A 49 -2.76 -5.53 9.65
C ARG A 49 -1.25 -5.65 9.81
N THR A 50 -0.69 -6.85 9.65
CA THR A 50 0.77 -7.04 9.74
C THR A 50 1.51 -6.30 8.64
N ALA A 51 0.96 -6.26 7.43
CA ALA A 51 1.49 -5.42 6.36
C ALA A 51 1.40 -3.93 6.73
N GLY A 52 0.27 -3.48 7.27
CA GLY A 52 0.08 -2.10 7.75
C GLY A 52 1.11 -1.69 8.82
N VAL A 53 1.38 -2.54 9.80
CA VAL A 53 2.42 -2.30 10.83
C VAL A 53 3.81 -2.17 10.19
N LEU A 54 4.16 -3.05 9.24
CA LEU A 54 5.45 -2.97 8.56
C LEU A 54 5.62 -1.67 7.78
N LEU A 55 4.56 -1.15 7.15
CA LEU A 55 4.61 0.15 6.45
C LEU A 55 4.75 1.33 7.42
N VAL A 56 4.11 1.28 8.60
CA VAL A 56 4.31 2.30 9.63
C VAL A 56 5.74 2.26 10.16
N VAL A 57 6.25 1.06 10.44
CA VAL A 57 7.64 0.85 10.88
C VAL A 57 8.63 1.33 9.82
N SER A 58 8.37 1.07 8.52
CA SER A 58 9.26 1.52 7.45
C SER A 58 9.36 3.04 7.38
N GLY A 59 8.25 3.76 7.51
CA GLY A 59 8.27 5.22 7.58
C GLY A 59 8.96 5.75 8.84
N ALA A 60 8.73 5.12 10.01
CA ALA A 60 9.41 5.49 11.25
C ALA A 60 10.94 5.30 11.16
N LEU A 61 11.41 4.22 10.54
CA LEU A 61 12.84 3.97 10.30
C LEU A 61 13.45 5.09 9.44
N LEU A 62 12.78 5.51 8.37
CA LEU A 62 13.26 6.62 7.53
C LEU A 62 13.36 7.92 8.33
N ILE A 63 12.32 8.27 9.08
CA ILE A 63 12.30 9.50 9.88
C ILE A 63 13.41 9.47 10.94
N VAL A 64 13.58 8.36 11.65
CA VAL A 64 14.66 8.20 12.65
C VAL A 64 16.03 8.32 11.98
N GLY A 65 16.23 7.67 10.83
CA GLY A 65 17.45 7.78 10.04
C GLY A 65 17.73 9.24 9.67
N GLN A 66 16.74 9.95 9.13
CA GLN A 66 16.89 11.35 8.75
C GLN A 66 17.23 12.24 9.95
N VAL A 67 16.48 12.12 11.07
CA VAL A 67 16.72 12.91 12.29
C VAL A 67 18.13 12.68 12.82
N VAL A 68 18.59 11.43 12.92
CA VAL A 68 19.95 11.13 13.39
C VAL A 68 21.00 11.68 12.43
N GLY A 69 20.79 11.57 11.11
CA GLY A 69 21.69 12.13 10.11
C GLY A 69 21.82 13.65 10.22
N ILE A 70 20.72 14.36 10.44
CA ILE A 70 20.68 15.81 10.66
C ILE A 70 21.40 16.18 11.96
N LEU A 71 21.11 15.49 13.07
CA LEU A 71 21.71 15.77 14.38
C LEU A 71 23.22 15.48 14.41
N ARG A 72 23.70 14.58 13.57
CA ARG A 72 25.13 14.21 13.47
C ARG A 72 25.86 14.95 12.35
N TRP A 73 25.18 15.80 11.59
CA TRP A 73 25.78 16.53 10.47
C TRP A 73 26.97 17.39 10.91
N LYS A 74 28.04 17.40 10.11
CA LYS A 74 29.21 18.27 10.36
C LYS A 74 29.22 19.44 9.39
N GLY A 75 29.24 20.66 9.93
CA GLY A 75 29.14 21.90 9.16
C GLY A 75 27.75 22.51 9.26
N MET A 76 27.44 23.47 8.38
CA MET A 76 26.10 24.06 8.33
C MET A 76 25.17 23.15 7.52
N TYR A 77 24.14 22.62 8.18
CA TYR A 77 23.03 21.93 7.51
C TYR A 77 21.92 22.94 7.23
N SER A 78 21.47 23.01 5.98
CA SER A 78 20.30 23.79 5.60
C SER A 78 19.24 22.87 5.01
N LEU A 79 18.00 22.94 5.52
CA LEU A 79 16.88 22.17 4.96
C LEU A 79 16.51 22.62 3.54
N THR A 80 16.85 23.85 3.16
CA THR A 80 16.55 24.41 1.83
C THR A 80 17.61 24.03 0.81
N GLU A 81 18.89 23.99 1.21
CA GLU A 81 20.02 23.72 0.32
C GLU A 81 20.43 22.24 0.31
N ASN A 82 20.44 21.59 1.48
CA ASN A 82 20.82 20.19 1.60
C ASN A 82 19.65 19.27 1.30
N ARG A 83 19.91 18.41 0.33
CA ARG A 83 19.02 17.38 -0.17
C ARG A 83 18.82 16.30 0.88
N SER A 84 17.64 15.68 0.93
CA SER A 84 17.40 14.56 1.85
C SER A 84 18.30 13.37 1.50
N SER A 85 18.58 13.21 0.20
CA SER A 85 19.54 12.25 -0.36
C SER A 85 20.98 12.48 0.13
N ASP A 86 21.37 13.71 0.51
CA ASP A 86 22.72 14.00 1.01
C ASP A 86 22.99 13.34 2.37
N LEU A 87 21.93 12.97 3.11
CA LEU A 87 22.06 12.26 4.38
C LEU A 87 22.64 10.85 4.19
N MET A 88 22.70 10.34 2.97
CA MET A 88 23.29 9.05 2.62
C MET A 88 24.67 9.17 1.96
N ALA A 89 25.23 10.37 1.82
CA ALA A 89 26.57 10.55 1.27
C ALA A 89 27.61 9.80 2.11
N SER A 90 28.40 8.93 1.47
CA SER A 90 29.35 8.07 2.17
C SER A 90 30.61 8.82 2.61
N ARG A 91 30.97 9.89 1.89
CA ARG A 91 32.15 10.73 2.16
C ARG A 91 31.76 12.18 2.39
N CYS A 92 32.57 12.88 3.19
CA CYS A 92 32.45 14.32 3.34
C CYS A 92 33.12 15.04 2.18
N GLY A 93 32.42 15.95 1.52
CA GLY A 93 32.97 16.66 0.37
C GLY A 93 32.02 17.67 -0.27
N ILE A 94 32.54 18.34 -1.30
CA ILE A 94 31.77 19.25 -2.13
C ILE A 94 31.11 18.42 -3.24
N LEU A 95 29.79 18.32 -3.21
CA LEU A 95 28.98 17.73 -4.27
C LEU A 95 28.70 18.80 -5.33
N ARG A 96 28.86 18.42 -6.61
CA ARG A 96 28.54 19.25 -7.77
C ARG A 96 27.59 18.47 -8.66
N ASP A 97 26.34 18.90 -8.72
CA ASP A 97 25.31 18.30 -9.56
C ASP A 97 24.48 19.38 -10.28
N ASP A 98 23.42 18.96 -10.96
CA ASP A 98 22.56 19.86 -11.73
C ASP A 98 21.82 20.86 -10.82
N SER A 99 21.66 20.55 -9.53
CA SER A 99 21.03 21.41 -8.53
C SER A 99 22.00 22.43 -7.89
N GLY A 100 23.29 22.36 -8.22
CA GLY A 100 24.29 23.34 -7.77
C GLY A 100 25.46 22.73 -7.01
N VAL A 101 26.19 23.58 -6.31
CA VAL A 101 27.37 23.19 -5.51
C VAL A 101 27.01 23.26 -4.04
N ARG A 102 27.15 22.14 -3.32
CA ARG A 102 26.87 22.09 -1.88
C ARG A 102 27.86 21.21 -1.14
N PHE A 103 28.03 21.46 0.15
CA PHE A 103 28.86 20.63 1.03
C PHE A 103 28.00 19.58 1.72
N ALA A 104 28.37 18.30 1.61
CA ALA A 104 27.71 17.18 2.27
C ALA A 104 28.69 16.50 3.23
N CYS A 105 28.29 16.34 4.50
CA CYS A 105 29.11 15.63 5.49
C CYS A 105 28.27 15.04 6.63
N ASN A 106 27.82 13.80 6.43
CA ASN A 106 27.16 13.01 7.46
C ASN A 106 28.09 11.91 8.01
N PRO A 107 28.71 12.08 9.20
CA PRO A 107 29.52 11.03 9.81
C PRO A 107 28.71 9.80 10.27
N ALA A 108 27.38 9.92 10.34
CA ALA A 108 26.46 8.81 10.64
C ALA A 108 25.82 8.22 9.38
N SER A 109 26.44 8.38 8.20
CA SER A 109 25.92 7.88 6.93
C SER A 109 25.68 6.37 6.93
N SER A 110 26.51 5.59 7.63
CA SER A 110 26.28 4.14 7.77
C SER A 110 24.97 3.83 8.50
N PHE A 111 24.63 4.61 9.53
CA PHE A 111 23.39 4.44 10.27
C PHE A 111 22.18 4.85 9.45
N THR A 112 22.24 6.00 8.76
CA THR A 112 21.15 6.48 7.90
C THR A 112 20.88 5.49 6.76
N THR A 113 21.92 5.05 6.04
CA THR A 113 21.81 4.02 5.00
C THR A 113 21.23 2.72 5.54
N THR A 114 21.66 2.26 6.72
CA THR A 114 21.08 1.06 7.36
C THR A 114 19.57 1.22 7.60
N MET A 115 19.13 2.37 8.10
CA MET A 115 17.71 2.63 8.34
C MET A 115 16.89 2.69 7.04
N VAL A 116 17.44 3.26 5.96
CA VAL A 116 16.81 3.25 4.64
C VAL A 116 16.72 1.82 4.07
N ILE A 117 17.77 1.01 4.21
CA ILE A 117 17.76 -0.41 3.81
C ILE A 117 16.68 -1.18 4.57
N CYS A 118 16.65 -1.06 5.91
CA CYS A 118 15.63 -1.71 6.73
C CYS A 118 14.21 -1.26 6.35
N SER A 119 14.02 0.02 6.02
CA SER A 119 12.75 0.54 5.52
C SER A 119 12.35 -0.10 4.19
N GLY A 120 13.25 -0.14 3.21
CA GLY A 120 13.02 -0.78 1.91
C GLY A 120 12.65 -2.26 2.05
N ILE A 121 13.36 -3.00 2.92
CA ILE A 121 13.04 -4.40 3.24
C ILE A 121 11.64 -4.52 3.86
N ALA A 122 11.29 -3.65 4.82
CA ALA A 122 9.98 -3.66 5.45
C ALA A 122 8.84 -3.41 4.44
N VAL A 123 9.04 -2.51 3.47
CA VAL A 123 8.08 -2.27 2.38
C VAL A 123 7.93 -3.50 1.47
N ILE A 124 9.03 -4.16 1.11
CA ILE A 124 9.00 -5.41 0.31
C ILE A 124 8.23 -6.51 1.06
N LEU A 125 8.53 -6.71 2.35
CA LEU A 125 7.83 -7.70 3.17
C LEU A 125 6.34 -7.37 3.32
N ALA A 126 5.98 -6.10 3.52
CA ALA A 126 4.59 -5.66 3.57
C ALA A 126 3.85 -5.97 2.26
N SER A 127 4.46 -5.65 1.11
CA SER A 127 3.95 -5.98 -0.22
C SER A 127 3.72 -7.49 -0.39
N LEU A 128 4.68 -8.33 0.01
CA LEU A 128 4.53 -9.78 -0.06
C LEU A 128 3.37 -10.28 0.81
N LEU A 129 3.22 -9.77 2.03
CA LEU A 129 2.10 -10.13 2.90
C LEU A 129 0.75 -9.71 2.30
N MET A 130 0.68 -8.54 1.66
CA MET A 130 -0.53 -8.09 0.94
C MET A 130 -0.89 -9.03 -0.22
N VAL A 131 0.10 -9.48 -1.01
CA VAL A 131 -0.11 -10.46 -2.09
C VAL A 131 -0.60 -11.80 -1.54
N LEU A 132 -0.01 -12.28 -0.44
CA LEU A 132 -0.40 -13.54 0.19
C LEU A 132 -1.82 -13.47 0.77
N ALA A 133 -2.18 -12.35 1.42
CA ALA A 133 -3.53 -12.10 1.91
C ALA A 133 -4.55 -12.04 0.75
N ALA A 134 -4.21 -11.31 -0.32
CA ALA A 134 -5.06 -11.21 -1.52
C ALA A 134 -5.30 -12.55 -2.21
N ARG A 135 -4.26 -13.41 -2.29
CA ARG A 135 -4.40 -14.79 -2.83
C ARG A 135 -5.40 -15.62 -2.06
N ARG A 136 -5.43 -15.45 -0.74
CA ARG A 136 -6.31 -16.20 0.15
C ARG A 136 -7.75 -15.72 0.07
N GLU A 137 -7.95 -14.40 0.00
CA GLU A 137 -9.27 -13.79 -0.01
C GLU A 137 -9.89 -13.72 -1.41
N GLY A 138 -9.08 -13.89 -2.47
CA GLY A 138 -9.52 -13.82 -3.87
C GLY A 138 -9.56 -12.40 -4.43
N ASP A 139 -8.98 -11.43 -3.71
CA ASP A 139 -9.05 -10.00 -4.02
C ASP A 139 -8.08 -9.61 -5.14
N ARG A 140 -8.57 -9.66 -6.38
CA ARG A 140 -7.75 -9.32 -7.55
C ARG A 140 -7.31 -7.85 -7.60
N GLY A 141 -8.04 -6.94 -6.96
CA GLY A 141 -7.72 -5.50 -6.94
C GLY A 141 -6.41 -5.16 -6.21
N VAL A 142 -5.95 -6.04 -5.31
CA VAL A 142 -4.81 -5.79 -4.42
C VAL A 142 -3.46 -6.03 -5.09
N TYR A 143 -3.40 -6.89 -6.12
CA TYR A 143 -2.12 -7.29 -6.72
C TYR A 143 -1.37 -6.13 -7.38
N GLY A 144 -2.07 -5.26 -8.10
CA GLY A 144 -1.45 -4.13 -8.80
C GLY A 144 -0.70 -3.20 -7.83
N THR A 145 -1.41 -2.72 -6.81
CA THR A 145 -0.83 -1.88 -5.76
C THR A 145 0.30 -2.60 -5.03
N SER A 146 0.12 -3.88 -4.68
CA SER A 146 1.14 -4.62 -3.93
C SER A 146 2.43 -4.79 -4.74
N LEU A 147 2.33 -5.15 -6.02
CA LEU A 147 3.51 -5.35 -6.88
C LEU A 147 4.28 -4.03 -7.08
N LEU A 148 3.58 -2.93 -7.34
CA LEU A 148 4.21 -1.62 -7.50
C LEU A 148 4.88 -1.15 -6.20
N LEU A 149 4.22 -1.37 -5.06
CA LEU A 149 4.81 -1.06 -3.75
C LEU A 149 6.07 -1.90 -3.46
N GLY A 150 6.06 -3.17 -3.83
CA GLY A 150 7.24 -4.04 -3.73
C GLY A 150 8.40 -3.57 -4.62
N LEU A 151 8.09 -3.12 -5.83
CA LEU A 151 9.07 -2.50 -6.74
C LEU A 151 9.63 -1.20 -6.16
N ALA A 152 8.81 -0.35 -5.54
CA ALA A 152 9.27 0.85 -4.86
C ALA A 152 10.23 0.53 -3.70
N GLY A 153 9.95 -0.53 -2.93
CA GLY A 153 10.85 -1.06 -1.91
C GLY A 153 12.20 -1.52 -2.49
N LEU A 154 12.20 -2.22 -3.63
CA LEU A 154 13.43 -2.60 -4.33
C LEU A 154 14.22 -1.39 -4.83
N LEU A 155 13.55 -0.39 -5.41
CA LEU A 155 14.19 0.84 -5.86
C LEU A 155 14.80 1.63 -4.69
N THR A 156 14.18 1.59 -3.51
CA THR A 156 14.75 2.14 -2.26
C THR A 156 16.06 1.45 -1.90
N LEU A 157 16.19 0.14 -2.11
CA LEU A 157 17.47 -0.56 -1.90
C LEU A 157 18.50 -0.14 -2.95
N VAL A 158 18.10 0.01 -4.22
CA VAL A 158 19.00 0.46 -5.29
C VAL A 158 19.57 1.86 -4.98
N THR A 159 18.75 2.82 -4.55
CA THR A 159 19.22 4.17 -4.17
C THR A 159 20.18 4.15 -2.98
N THR A 160 20.10 3.13 -2.10
CA THR A 160 21.07 2.96 -1.00
C THR A 160 22.40 2.35 -1.44
N MET A 161 22.40 1.50 -2.47
CA MET A 161 23.61 0.87 -2.98
C MET A 161 24.44 1.85 -3.83
N PHE A 162 23.77 2.74 -4.57
CA PHE A 162 24.39 3.75 -5.41
C PHE A 162 24.21 5.11 -4.76
N THR A 163 25.16 5.51 -3.92
CA THR A 163 25.08 6.78 -3.18
C THR A 163 25.30 7.98 -4.10
N VAL A 164 24.79 9.14 -3.67
CA VAL A 164 24.89 10.42 -4.40
C VAL A 164 26.33 10.86 -4.66
N ASP A 165 27.29 10.46 -3.80
CA ASP A 165 28.70 10.83 -3.92
C ASP A 165 29.54 9.91 -4.80
N ASP A 166 29.11 8.66 -5.01
CA ASP A 166 29.85 7.66 -5.80
C ASP A 166 29.27 7.50 -7.21
N HIS A 167 27.95 7.37 -7.32
CA HIS A 167 27.24 7.13 -8.58
C HIS A 167 26.01 8.05 -8.73
N PRO A 168 26.20 9.39 -8.84
CA PRO A 168 25.12 10.38 -8.80
C PRO A 168 24.03 10.15 -9.85
N ARG A 169 24.41 9.79 -11.08
CA ARG A 169 23.44 9.54 -12.17
C ARG A 169 22.56 8.33 -11.91
N ILE A 170 23.13 7.24 -11.39
CA ILE A 170 22.37 6.02 -11.09
C ILE A 170 21.43 6.29 -9.93
N HIS A 171 21.90 7.01 -8.90
CA HIS A 171 21.10 7.48 -7.79
C HIS A 171 19.89 8.28 -8.27
N ASP A 172 20.11 9.35 -9.05
CA ASP A 172 19.05 10.26 -9.50
C ASP A 172 18.03 9.57 -10.43
N VAL A 173 18.49 8.70 -11.35
CA VAL A 173 17.59 7.90 -12.20
C VAL A 173 16.77 6.93 -11.35
N SER A 174 17.39 6.25 -10.38
CA SER A 174 16.68 5.32 -9.49
C SER A 174 15.64 6.05 -8.65
N LEU A 175 15.96 7.25 -8.17
CA LEU A 175 15.05 8.11 -7.42
C LEU A 175 13.87 8.58 -8.29
N LEU A 176 14.12 8.96 -9.54
CA LEU A 176 13.07 9.32 -10.50
C LEU A 176 12.14 8.13 -10.78
N VAL A 177 12.69 6.94 -11.02
CA VAL A 177 11.89 5.73 -11.23
C VAL A 177 11.09 5.39 -9.97
N TYR A 178 11.68 5.54 -8.77
CA TYR A 178 10.98 5.40 -7.51
C TYR A 178 9.77 6.33 -7.39
N LEU A 179 9.93 7.62 -7.70
CA LEU A 179 8.83 8.60 -7.70
C LEU A 179 7.70 8.17 -8.63
N LEU A 180 8.02 7.82 -9.88
CA LEU A 180 7.04 7.39 -10.87
C LEU A 180 6.29 6.11 -10.43
N VAL A 181 7.00 5.14 -9.86
CA VAL A 181 6.40 3.90 -9.35
C VAL A 181 5.50 4.17 -8.15
N MET A 182 5.89 5.07 -7.25
CA MET A 182 5.06 5.45 -6.09
C MET A 182 3.79 6.19 -6.52
N TRP A 183 3.87 7.13 -7.45
CA TRP A 183 2.68 7.78 -8.02
C TRP A 183 1.78 6.77 -8.73
N ALA A 184 2.35 5.87 -9.54
CA ALA A 184 1.58 4.80 -10.16
C ALA A 184 0.91 3.87 -9.11
N THR A 185 1.58 3.62 -7.98
CA THR A 185 1.02 2.84 -6.87
C THR A 185 -0.22 3.53 -6.28
N MET A 186 -0.13 4.85 -6.04
CA MET A 186 -1.24 5.67 -5.55
C MET A 186 -2.41 5.70 -6.56
N GLU A 187 -2.12 5.90 -7.85
CA GLU A 187 -3.14 5.90 -8.91
C GLU A 187 -3.88 4.57 -8.99
N VAL A 188 -3.14 3.45 -9.06
CA VAL A 188 -3.74 2.11 -9.13
C VAL A 188 -4.54 1.80 -7.87
N LEU A 189 -4.04 2.22 -6.69
CA LEU A 189 -4.77 2.07 -5.44
C LEU A 189 -6.11 2.84 -5.47
N VAL A 190 -6.10 4.11 -5.89
CA VAL A 190 -7.33 4.91 -5.95
C VAL A 190 -8.29 4.37 -7.00
N ASP A 191 -7.81 4.05 -8.21
CA ASP A 191 -8.65 3.50 -9.30
C ASP A 191 -9.25 2.13 -8.92
N SER A 192 -8.48 1.26 -8.26
CA SER A 192 -9.00 -0.02 -7.75
C SER A 192 -10.11 0.20 -6.72
N ALA A 193 -9.97 1.20 -5.86
CA ALA A 193 -10.95 1.51 -4.83
C ALA A 193 -12.23 2.12 -5.39
N THR A 194 -12.13 3.04 -6.35
CA THR A 194 -13.30 3.66 -7.00
C THR A 194 -14.09 2.64 -7.81
N ARG A 195 -13.42 1.79 -8.61
CA ARG A 195 -14.11 0.75 -9.39
C ARG A 195 -14.78 -0.30 -8.51
N HIS A 196 -14.17 -0.66 -7.38
CA HIS A 196 -14.77 -1.61 -6.46
C HIS A 196 -16.03 -1.05 -5.80
N ALA A 197 -16.01 0.22 -5.39
CA ALA A 197 -17.18 0.91 -4.88
C ALA A 197 -18.32 0.99 -5.92
N GLU A 198 -18.01 1.26 -7.19
CA GLU A 198 -19.00 1.29 -8.28
C GLU A 198 -19.60 -0.09 -8.59
N THR A 199 -18.79 -1.14 -8.54
CA THR A 199 -19.22 -2.50 -8.94
C THR A 199 -19.97 -3.25 -7.85
N THR A 200 -19.57 -3.08 -6.59
CA THR A 200 -20.07 -3.88 -5.47
C THR A 200 -20.94 -3.05 -4.51
N GLY A 201 -20.77 -1.72 -4.50
CA GLY A 201 -21.35 -0.84 -3.47
C GLY A 201 -20.62 -0.90 -2.12
N ASP A 202 -19.61 -1.76 -2.00
CA ASP A 202 -18.84 -2.03 -0.78
C ASP A 202 -17.49 -1.30 -0.77
N ALA A 203 -16.92 -1.15 0.43
CA ALA A 203 -15.62 -0.54 0.64
C ALA A 203 -14.47 -1.45 0.16
N HIS A 204 -13.49 -0.87 -0.56
CA HIS A 204 -12.32 -1.60 -1.02
C HIS A 204 -11.41 -2.01 0.16
N PRO A 205 -10.83 -3.23 0.15
CA PRO A 205 -10.09 -3.78 1.29
C PRO A 205 -8.82 -2.99 1.68
N LEU A 206 -8.28 -2.18 0.76
CA LEU A 206 -7.05 -1.41 1.01
C LEU A 206 -7.28 0.06 1.43
N ILE A 207 -8.35 0.69 0.93
CA ILE A 207 -8.56 2.13 1.12
C ILE A 207 -10.05 2.46 0.92
N TYR A 208 -10.60 3.34 1.75
CA TYR A 208 -12.01 3.77 1.69
C TYR A 208 -12.19 5.17 2.26
N GLY A 209 -13.32 5.81 1.92
CA GLY A 209 -13.73 7.08 2.51
C GLY A 209 -12.68 8.19 2.41
N ALA A 210 -12.34 8.79 3.56
CA ALA A 210 -11.44 9.94 3.65
C ALA A 210 -10.00 9.66 3.20
N TYR A 211 -9.54 8.41 3.19
CA TYR A 211 -8.17 8.09 2.78
C TYR A 211 -7.93 8.29 1.27
N VAL A 212 -8.98 8.18 0.45
CA VAL A 212 -8.90 8.41 -1.00
C VAL A 212 -8.52 9.86 -1.32
N PRO A 213 -9.25 10.90 -0.88
CA PRO A 213 -8.84 12.28 -1.12
C PRO A 213 -7.52 12.64 -0.43
N ILE A 214 -7.21 12.07 0.74
CA ILE A 214 -5.89 12.27 1.38
C ILE A 214 -4.77 11.78 0.47
N THR A 215 -4.90 10.57 -0.10
CA THR A 215 -3.91 10.01 -1.03
C THR A 215 -3.70 10.92 -2.24
N ARG A 216 -4.79 11.46 -2.82
CA ARG A 216 -4.73 12.41 -3.95
C ARG A 216 -4.02 13.72 -3.60
N VAL A 217 -4.26 14.27 -2.42
CA VAL A 217 -3.60 15.49 -1.96
C VAL A 217 -2.10 15.27 -1.77
N MET A 218 -1.71 14.16 -1.14
CA MET A 218 -0.31 13.82 -0.93
C MET A 218 0.41 13.54 -2.26
N GLU A 219 -0.23 12.81 -3.17
CA GLU A 219 0.24 12.60 -4.54
C GLU A 219 0.49 13.94 -5.25
N PHE A 220 -0.48 14.86 -5.19
CA PHE A 220 -0.36 16.19 -5.79
C PHE A 220 0.86 16.96 -5.25
N PHE A 221 1.04 17.03 -3.93
CA PHE A 221 2.19 17.72 -3.33
C PHE A 221 3.52 17.06 -3.72
N SER A 222 3.56 15.73 -3.77
CA SER A 222 4.75 15.00 -4.20
C SER A 222 5.12 15.31 -5.66
N ILE A 223 4.14 15.31 -6.57
CA ILE A 223 4.32 15.65 -7.98
C ILE A 223 4.78 17.11 -8.14
N VAL A 224 4.12 18.05 -7.46
CA VAL A 224 4.50 19.46 -7.52
C VAL A 224 5.92 19.65 -7.01
N GLY A 225 6.27 19.07 -5.86
CA GLY A 225 7.64 19.11 -5.32
C GLY A 225 8.68 18.58 -6.31
N ALA A 226 8.42 17.42 -6.93
CA ALA A 226 9.33 16.83 -7.91
C ALA A 226 9.45 17.69 -9.17
N LEU A 227 8.34 18.18 -9.73
CA LEU A 227 8.37 19.04 -10.93
C LEU A 227 9.12 20.33 -10.66
N THR A 228 8.92 20.97 -9.51
CA THR A 228 9.67 22.17 -9.12
C THR A 228 11.15 21.85 -8.98
N LEU A 229 11.52 20.73 -8.35
CA LEU A 229 12.92 20.30 -8.28
C LEU A 229 13.58 20.15 -9.66
N PHE A 230 12.88 19.54 -10.64
CA PHE A 230 13.44 19.31 -11.98
C PHE A 230 13.47 20.55 -12.87
N PHE A 231 12.47 21.43 -12.79
CA PHE A 231 12.31 22.53 -13.76
C PHE A 231 12.84 23.86 -13.26
N SER A 232 13.01 24.05 -11.97
CA SER A 232 13.33 25.38 -11.44
C SER A 232 14.82 25.76 -11.53
N GLY A 233 15.70 24.81 -11.87
CA GLY A 233 17.12 25.09 -12.12
C GLY A 233 17.95 25.31 -10.85
N ARG A 234 19.00 26.12 -10.94
CA ARG A 234 20.03 26.30 -9.87
C ARG A 234 19.71 27.36 -8.82
N ASP A 235 18.72 28.23 -9.07
CA ASP A 235 18.46 29.40 -8.23
C ASP A 235 17.41 29.16 -7.13
N VAL A 236 17.11 27.89 -6.83
CA VAL A 236 15.90 27.53 -6.07
C VAL A 236 16.21 26.42 -5.10
N MET A 237 15.64 26.51 -3.90
CA MET A 237 15.85 25.66 -2.71
C MET A 237 15.68 24.15 -3.01
N PRO A 238 16.73 23.43 -3.47
CA PRO A 238 16.54 22.08 -4.02
C PRO A 238 16.25 21.07 -2.90
N GLY A 239 16.83 21.28 -1.72
CA GLY A 239 16.56 20.47 -0.53
C GLY A 239 15.11 20.57 -0.06
N ALA A 240 14.49 21.73 -0.17
CA ALA A 240 13.09 21.91 0.22
C ALA A 240 12.15 21.12 -0.71
N PHE A 241 12.34 21.22 -2.02
CA PHE A 241 11.46 20.55 -2.99
C PHE A 241 11.66 19.04 -3.03
N GLU A 242 12.89 18.55 -2.86
CA GLU A 242 13.13 17.11 -2.73
C GLU A 242 12.44 16.52 -1.49
N ARG A 243 12.43 17.24 -0.36
CA ARG A 243 11.67 16.84 0.84
C ARG A 243 10.17 16.82 0.58
N VAL A 244 9.62 17.87 -0.04
CA VAL A 244 8.21 17.88 -0.40
C VAL A 244 7.88 16.70 -1.33
N ALA A 245 8.77 16.36 -2.26
CA ALA A 245 8.58 15.21 -3.14
C ALA A 245 8.63 13.86 -2.39
N LEU A 246 9.67 13.62 -1.59
CA LEU A 246 9.97 12.30 -0.99
C LEU A 246 9.39 12.10 0.41
N ASP A 247 9.45 13.12 1.27
CA ASP A 247 8.93 13.01 2.63
C ASP A 247 7.40 12.91 2.60
N THR A 248 6.73 13.56 1.64
CA THR A 248 5.28 13.38 1.44
C THR A 248 4.93 11.92 1.09
N LEU A 249 5.73 11.25 0.26
CA LEU A 249 5.54 9.82 -0.05
C LEU A 249 5.80 8.95 1.19
N THR A 250 6.81 9.30 1.99
CA THR A 250 7.11 8.60 3.25
C THR A 250 5.95 8.72 4.24
N VAL A 251 5.39 9.92 4.41
CA VAL A 251 4.21 10.14 5.25
C VAL A 251 3.02 9.38 4.69
N TRP A 252 2.85 9.34 3.36
CA TRP A 252 1.76 8.57 2.75
C TRP A 252 1.88 7.08 3.04
N VAL A 253 3.09 6.49 2.97
CA VAL A 253 3.31 5.09 3.34
C VAL A 253 2.86 4.82 4.78
N VAL A 254 3.15 5.74 5.71
CA VAL A 254 2.68 5.64 7.11
C VAL A 254 1.16 5.73 7.18
N VAL A 255 0.54 6.72 6.52
CA VAL A 255 -0.93 6.89 6.51
C VAL A 255 -1.62 5.67 5.90
N PHE A 256 -1.08 5.13 4.81
CA PHE A 256 -1.57 3.92 4.17
C PHE A 256 -1.45 2.71 5.10
N GLY A 257 -0.30 2.57 5.78
CA GLY A 257 -0.09 1.53 6.79
C GLY A 257 -1.08 1.60 7.96
N LEU A 258 -1.33 2.81 8.48
CA LEU A 258 -2.34 3.06 9.52
C LEU A 258 -3.76 2.71 9.04
N GLY A 259 -4.07 3.03 7.77
CA GLY A 259 -5.31 2.63 7.12
C GLY A 259 -5.49 1.11 7.12
N LEU A 260 -4.49 0.35 6.67
CA LEU A 260 -4.52 -1.12 6.65
C LEU A 260 -4.62 -1.74 8.05
N PHE A 261 -3.90 -1.18 9.02
CA PHE A 261 -3.97 -1.63 10.41
C PHE A 261 -5.38 -1.44 10.99
N SER A 262 -6.01 -0.29 10.73
CA SER A 262 -7.35 0.05 11.20
C SER A 262 -8.44 -0.78 10.50
N LEU A 263 -8.28 -0.99 9.19
CA LEU A 263 -9.21 -1.71 8.32
C LEU A 263 -9.33 -3.19 8.64
N GLY A 264 -8.18 -3.89 8.79
CA GLY A 264 -8.19 -5.28 9.22
C GLY A 264 -8.91 -5.43 10.57
N GLY A 265 -8.83 -4.40 11.42
CA GLY A 265 -9.58 -4.22 12.66
C GLY A 265 -11.10 -4.40 12.54
N ALA A 266 -11.69 -3.79 11.52
CA ALA A 266 -13.14 -3.72 11.34
C ALA A 266 -13.67 -4.94 10.56
N ALA A 267 -12.98 -5.36 9.50
CA ALA A 267 -13.37 -6.50 8.68
C ALA A 267 -13.36 -7.82 9.49
N ASP A 268 -12.35 -8.03 10.33
CA ASP A 268 -12.28 -9.23 11.19
C ASP A 268 -13.42 -9.26 12.21
N ARG A 269 -13.81 -8.11 12.77
CA ARG A 269 -14.91 -8.00 13.73
C ARG A 269 -16.25 -8.33 13.08
N GLU A 270 -16.48 -7.87 11.86
CA GLU A 270 -17.71 -8.17 11.14
C GLU A 270 -17.78 -9.64 10.72
N ARG A 271 -16.67 -10.23 10.25
CA ARG A 271 -16.60 -11.68 9.98
C ARG A 271 -16.91 -12.51 11.23
N LEU A 272 -16.38 -12.11 12.39
CA LEU A 272 -16.67 -12.79 13.67
C LEU A 272 -18.15 -12.69 14.04
N ARG A 273 -18.78 -11.53 13.86
CA ARG A 273 -20.23 -11.34 14.09
C ARG A 273 -21.09 -12.21 13.18
N VAL A 274 -20.76 -12.28 11.89
CA VAL A 274 -21.51 -13.12 10.94
C VAL A 274 -21.39 -14.60 11.32
N VAL A 275 -20.19 -15.07 11.68
CA VAL A 275 -19.99 -16.45 12.16
C VAL A 275 -20.75 -16.72 13.45
N GLU A 276 -20.80 -15.76 14.37
CA GLU A 276 -21.57 -15.87 15.61
C GLU A 276 -23.08 -15.92 15.34
N MET A 277 -23.59 -15.05 14.46
CA MET A 277 -24.98 -15.06 14.00
C MET A 277 -25.35 -16.38 13.32
N GLU A 278 -24.48 -16.94 12.47
CA GLU A 278 -24.70 -18.25 11.87
C GLU A 278 -24.76 -19.37 12.91
N LYS A 279 -23.88 -19.34 13.92
CA LYS A 279 -23.90 -20.31 15.02
C LYS A 279 -25.20 -20.22 15.81
N LEU A 280 -25.67 -19.00 16.12
CA LEU A 280 -26.94 -18.77 16.80
C LEU A 280 -28.12 -19.27 15.95
N GLN A 281 -28.13 -19.00 14.65
CA GLN A 281 -29.18 -19.50 13.74
C GLN A 281 -29.17 -21.03 13.63
N ARG A 282 -27.99 -21.67 13.59
CA ARG A 282 -27.88 -23.14 13.59
C ARG A 282 -28.37 -23.74 14.91
N GLY A 283 -28.00 -23.13 16.04
CA GLY A 283 -28.49 -23.53 17.36
C GLY A 283 -30.02 -23.43 17.45
N ALA A 284 -30.59 -22.30 17.02
CA ALA A 284 -32.04 -22.09 16.99
C ALA A 284 -32.78 -23.12 16.11
N ARG A 285 -32.21 -23.50 14.96
CA ARG A 285 -32.76 -24.58 14.11
C ARG A 285 -32.70 -25.95 14.79
N SER A 286 -31.65 -26.25 15.55
CA SER A 286 -31.55 -27.54 16.27
C SER A 286 -32.51 -27.65 17.45
N THR A 287 -32.93 -26.53 18.06
CA THR A 287 -33.89 -26.50 19.16
C THR A 287 -35.33 -26.29 18.72
N ALA A 288 -35.56 -25.96 17.44
CA ALA A 288 -36.91 -25.83 16.90
C ALA A 288 -37.59 -27.22 16.90
N PRO A 289 -38.78 -27.37 17.50
CA PRO A 289 -39.49 -28.64 17.48
C PRO A 289 -39.73 -29.06 16.03
N SER A 290 -39.38 -30.30 15.71
CA SER A 290 -39.61 -30.89 14.39
C SER A 290 -41.05 -30.62 13.95
N ALA A 291 -41.27 -30.24 12.70
CA ALA A 291 -42.61 -30.08 12.12
C ALA A 291 -43.47 -31.35 12.31
N ALA A 292 -42.85 -32.53 12.46
CA ALA A 292 -43.52 -33.78 12.82
C ALA A 292 -44.10 -33.78 14.25
N ALA A 293 -43.45 -33.10 15.20
CA ALA A 293 -43.96 -32.98 16.58
C ALA A 293 -45.16 -32.01 16.67
N LEU A 294 -45.20 -30.97 15.83
CA LEU A 294 -46.32 -30.04 15.74
C LEU A 294 -47.54 -30.63 15.00
N ALA A 295 -47.32 -31.50 14.02
CA ALA A 295 -48.40 -32.18 13.29
C ALA A 295 -49.21 -33.18 14.14
N GLY A 296 -48.62 -33.71 15.22
CA GLY A 296 -49.29 -34.66 16.13
C GLY A 296 -50.31 -34.03 17.08
N PHE A 297 -50.27 -32.73 17.32
CA PHE A 297 -51.13 -32.06 18.31
C PHE A 297 -52.46 -31.53 17.75
N GLY A 298 -52.68 -31.56 16.43
CA GLY A 298 -53.86 -30.98 15.78
C GLY A 298 -55.01 -31.95 15.49
N ARG A 299 -54.83 -33.26 15.65
CA ARG A 299 -55.86 -34.26 15.32
C ARG A 299 -56.70 -34.60 16.55
N LYS A 300 -57.47 -33.63 17.06
CA LYS A 300 -58.60 -33.97 17.95
C LYS A 300 -59.75 -34.47 17.09
N ALA A 301 -60.24 -35.64 17.49
CA ALA A 301 -61.33 -36.39 16.90
C ALA A 301 -62.59 -35.53 16.77
N ASN A 302 -63.08 -35.40 15.54
CA ASN A 302 -64.48 -35.11 15.26
C ASN A 302 -65.13 -36.45 14.93
N ASP A 303 -65.37 -37.27 15.96
CA ASP A 303 -66.19 -38.48 15.88
C ASP A 303 -67.19 -38.41 17.05
N GLU A 304 -68.18 -37.53 16.94
CA GLU A 304 -69.48 -37.61 17.64
C GLU A 304 -70.58 -37.03 16.75
#